data_AF-A6NPG9-F1
#
_entry.id   AF-A6NPG9-F1
#
_cell.length_a   1.000
_cell.length_b   1.000
_cell.length_c   1.000
_cell.angle_alpha   90.00
_cell.angle_beta   90.00
_cell.angle_gamma   90.00
#
_symmetry.space_group_name_H-M   'P 1'
#
loop_
_entity.id
_entity.type
_entity.pdbx_description
1 polymer ?
#
loop_
_entity_poly.entity_id
_entity_poly.type
_entity_poly.pdbx_seq_one_letter_code
_entity_poly.pdbx_strand_id
1 'polypeptide(L)'
;MTLEERGGDLIITHLPIEQMALLSLGVALTEEERTVLLALLEGQRVYLADGALEYKQYARTAERGIYVRFTAMERELRELGIRRGGGGRAAGYGRG
;
A
#
# COMPACT_ATOMS: atom_id res chain seq x y z
N MET A 1 1.21 -9.98 -4.72
CA MET A 1 0.43 -8.84 -4.19
C MET A 1 -1.01 -9.13 -4.55
N THR A 2 -1.93 -8.78 -3.67
CA THR A 2 -3.36 -8.94 -3.96
C THR A 2 -4.02 -7.58 -3.90
N LEU A 3 -4.81 -7.29 -4.93
CA LEU A 3 -5.50 -6.03 -5.15
C LEU A 3 -7.00 -6.28 -5.17
N GLU A 4 -7.75 -5.34 -4.61
CA GLU A 4 -9.20 -5.26 -4.70
C GLU A 4 -9.61 -3.85 -5.09
N GLU A 5 -10.66 -3.72 -5.90
CA GLU A 5 -11.29 -2.44 -6.17
C GLU A 5 -12.56 -2.29 -5.34
N ARG A 6 -12.70 -1.14 -4.68
CA ARG A 6 -13.89 -0.83 -3.88
C ARG A 6 -14.29 0.62 -4.04
N GLY A 7 -15.42 0.86 -4.70
CA GLY A 7 -16.01 2.19 -4.83
C GLY A 7 -15.15 3.21 -5.60
N GLY A 8 -14.27 2.73 -6.50
CA GLY A 8 -13.31 3.53 -7.25
C GLY A 8 -11.98 3.75 -6.53
N ASP A 9 -11.76 3.10 -5.39
CA ASP A 9 -10.48 3.06 -4.69
C ASP A 9 -9.78 1.72 -4.92
N LEU A 10 -8.45 1.75 -5.04
CA LEU A 10 -7.63 0.54 -5.12
C LEU A 10 -7.15 0.16 -3.72
N ILE A 11 -7.36 -1.09 -3.32
CA ILE A 11 -7.01 -1.62 -2.01
C ILE A 11 -6.00 -2.73 -2.19
N ILE A 12 -4.81 -2.57 -1.60
CA ILE A 12 -3.80 -3.61 -1.47
C ILE A 12 -4.14 -4.42 -0.22
N THR A 13 -4.62 -5.64 -0.41
CA THR A 13 -5.02 -6.55 0.68
C THR A 13 -3.89 -7.45 1.16
N HIS A 14 -2.88 -7.66 0.32
CA HIS A 14 -1.63 -8.32 0.69
C HIS A 14 -0.47 -7.73 -0.11
N LEU A 15 0.55 -7.26 0.59
CA LEU A 15 1.77 -6.67 0.05
C LEU A 15 3.01 -7.46 0.50
N PRO A 16 3.58 -8.27 -0.41
CA PRO A 16 4.82 -8.99 -0.13
C PRO A 16 6.03 -8.07 0.04
N ILE A 17 7.07 -8.55 0.75
CA ILE A 17 8.27 -7.78 1.06
C ILE A 17 8.99 -7.26 -0.19
N GLU A 18 9.13 -8.10 -1.23
CA GLU A 18 9.83 -7.75 -2.47
C GLU A 18 9.10 -6.63 -3.20
N GLN A 19 7.78 -6.74 -3.27
CA GLN A 19 6.93 -5.78 -3.97
C GLN A 19 6.79 -4.48 -3.18
N MET A 20 6.82 -4.55 -1.84
CA MET A 20 6.94 -3.38 -0.98
C MET A 20 8.24 -2.61 -1.27
N ALA A 21 9.36 -3.31 -1.42
CA ALA A 21 10.63 -2.68 -1.76
C ALA A 21 10.59 -2.01 -3.13
N LEU A 22 10.06 -2.70 -4.15
CA LEU A 22 9.92 -2.14 -5.50
C LEU A 22 9.02 -0.90 -5.53
N LEU A 23 7.84 -0.98 -4.90
CA LEU A 23 6.93 0.16 -4.82
C LEU A 23 7.53 1.33 -4.04
N SER A 24 8.28 1.08 -2.96
CA SER A 24 8.95 2.15 -2.20
C SER A 24 9.98 2.93 -3.03
N LEU A 25 10.54 2.28 -4.05
CA LEU A 25 11.45 2.89 -5.03
C LEU A 25 10.73 3.50 -6.25
N GLY A 26 9.40 3.40 -6.32
CA GLY A 26 8.64 3.84 -7.49
C GLY A 26 8.86 2.96 -8.73
N VAL A 27 9.23 1.69 -8.55
CA VAL A 27 9.49 0.73 -9.63
C VAL A 27 8.40 -0.34 -9.66
N ALA A 28 8.05 -0.79 -10.87
CA ALA A 28 7.16 -1.93 -11.09
C ALA A 28 7.80 -2.95 -12.02
N LEU A 29 7.80 -4.21 -11.59
CA LEU A 29 8.23 -5.40 -12.33
C LEU A 29 7.07 -6.40 -12.52
N THR A 30 5.96 -6.26 -11.79
CA THR A 30 4.73 -7.03 -12.00
C THR A 30 3.56 -6.15 -12.44
N GLU A 31 2.50 -6.78 -13.00
CA GLU A 31 1.28 -6.07 -13.41
C GLU A 31 0.54 -5.44 -12.22
N GLU A 32 0.56 -6.07 -11.05
CA GLU A 32 -0.05 -5.52 -9.83
C GLU A 32 0.69 -4.26 -9.37
N GLU A 33 2.02 -4.27 -9.37
CA GLU A 33 2.83 -3.09 -9.05
C GLU A 33 2.58 -1.97 -10.06
N ARG A 34 2.51 -2.32 -11.36
CA ARG A 34 2.19 -1.38 -12.43
C ARG A 34 0.81 -0.75 -12.22
N THR A 35 -0.18 -1.55 -11.85
CA THR A 35 -1.54 -1.10 -11.54
C THR A 35 -1.53 -0.10 -10.38
N VAL A 36 -0.79 -0.38 -9.31
CA VAL A 36 -0.64 0.55 -8.17
C VAL A 36 0.04 1.86 -8.60
N LEU A 37 1.14 1.80 -9.35
CA LEU A 37 1.83 3.00 -9.81
C LEU A 37 0.96 3.85 -10.73
N LEU A 38 0.24 3.23 -11.67
CA LEU A 38 -0.69 3.94 -12.54
C LEU A 38 -1.82 4.59 -11.75
N ALA A 39 -2.41 3.86 -10.79
CA ALA A 39 -3.44 4.43 -9.92
C ALA A 39 -2.95 5.68 -9.18
N LEU A 40 -1.71 5.66 -8.66
CA LEU A 40 -1.11 6.83 -8.01
C LEU A 40 -0.91 8.00 -9.00
N LEU A 41 -0.40 7.72 -10.21
CA LEU A 41 -0.17 8.72 -11.25
C LEU A 41 -1.48 9.34 -11.79
N GLU A 42 -2.55 8.55 -11.84
CA GLU A 42 -3.89 8.98 -12.28
C GLU A 42 -4.67 9.69 -11.17
N GLY A 43 -4.11 9.80 -9.95
CA GLY A 43 -4.76 10.42 -8.80
C GLY A 43 -5.85 9.56 -8.16
N GLN A 44 -5.92 8.27 -8.51
CA GLN A 44 -6.77 7.30 -7.82
C GLN A 44 -6.28 7.08 -6.39
N ARG A 45 -7.22 6.91 -5.47
CA ARG A 45 -6.88 6.66 -4.06
C ARG A 45 -6.45 5.20 -3.90
N VAL A 46 -5.25 5.01 -3.38
CA VAL A 46 -4.68 3.68 -3.08
C VAL A 46 -4.59 3.50 -1.57
N TYR A 47 -5.07 2.37 -1.07
CA TYR A 47 -5.07 2.03 0.35
C TYR A 47 -4.41 0.68 0.62
N LEU A 48 -3.79 0.55 1.79
CA LEU A 48 -3.36 -0.69 2.41
C LEU A 48 -4.42 -1.15 3.40
N ALA A 49 -4.95 -2.35 3.19
CA ALA A 49 -5.84 -2.98 4.17
C ALA A 49 -5.10 -3.27 5.49
N ASP A 50 -5.87 -3.43 6.57
CA ASP A 50 -5.31 -3.84 7.86
C ASP A 50 -4.64 -5.22 7.73
N GLY A 51 -3.38 -5.30 8.16
CA GLY A 51 -2.58 -6.53 8.04
C GLY A 51 -2.03 -6.82 6.64
N ALA A 52 -2.20 -5.92 5.66
CA ALA A 52 -1.71 -6.16 4.30
C ALA A 52 -0.18 -6.30 4.20
N LEU A 53 0.57 -5.63 5.08
CA LEU A 53 2.03 -5.62 5.06
C LEU A 53 2.61 -6.92 5.59
N GLU A 54 3.12 -7.77 4.70
CA GLU A 54 3.66 -9.09 5.04
C GLU A 54 4.70 -9.00 6.17
N TYR A 55 5.64 -8.04 6.09
CA TYR A 55 6.76 -7.96 7.03
C TYR A 55 6.32 -7.82 8.50
N LYS A 56 5.10 -7.32 8.76
CA LYS A 56 4.54 -7.18 10.11
C LYS A 56 4.40 -8.53 10.83
N GLN A 57 4.27 -9.64 10.09
CA GLN A 57 4.21 -10.99 10.67
C GLN A 57 5.50 -11.37 11.41
N TYR A 58 6.63 -10.74 11.06
CA TYR A 58 7.94 -11.02 11.65
C TYR A 58 8.32 -10.05 12.79
N ALA A 59 7.38 -9.25 13.31
CA ALA A 59 7.68 -8.23 14.33
C ALA A 59 8.34 -8.77 15.61
N ARG A 60 8.18 -10.08 15.90
CA ARG A 60 8.76 -10.73 17.08
C ARG A 60 10.05 -11.50 16.81
N THR A 61 10.38 -11.74 15.54
CA THR A 61 11.47 -12.65 15.14
C THR A 61 12.52 -12.01 14.25
N ALA A 62 12.20 -10.91 13.55
CA ALA A 62 13.11 -10.25 12.65
C ALA A 62 14.29 -9.57 13.37
N GLU A 63 15.46 -9.64 12.76
CA GLU A 63 16.60 -8.81 13.16
C GLU A 63 16.25 -7.33 13.14
N ARG A 64 16.68 -6.59 14.18
CA ARG A 64 16.26 -5.20 14.41
C ARG A 64 16.55 -4.30 13.20
N GLY A 65 17.72 -4.45 12.58
CA GLY A 65 18.12 -3.64 11.42
C GLY A 65 17.21 -3.85 10.21
N ILE A 66 16.81 -5.10 9.95
CA ILE A 66 15.90 -5.46 8.87
C ILE A 66 14.50 -4.90 9.14
N TYR A 67 14.00 -5.05 10.36
CA TYR A 67 12.67 -4.55 10.72
C TYR A 67 12.57 -3.01 10.63
N VAL A 68 13.63 -2.30 11.05
CA VAL A 68 13.73 -0.84 10.89
C VAL A 68 13.74 -0.45 9.42
N ARG A 69 14.44 -1.19 8.56
CA ARG A 69 14.48 -0.94 7.12
C ARG A 69 13.09 -1.08 6.48
N PHE A 70 12.34 -2.14 6.79
CA PHE A 70 10.96 -2.27 6.28
C PHE A 70 10.01 -1.23 6.86
N THR A 71 10.23 -0.81 8.11
CA THR A 71 9.47 0.31 8.67
C THR A 71 9.73 1.61 7.92
N ALA A 72 10.97 1.86 7.44
CA ALA A 72 11.30 3.03 6.62
C ALA A 72 10.60 2.97 5.25
N MET A 73 10.64 1.82 4.57
CA MET A 73 9.90 1.61 3.32
C MET A 73 8.39 1.85 3.49
N GLU A 74 7.80 1.45 4.63
CA GLU A 74 6.39 1.77 4.90
C GLU A 74 6.13 3.29 4.98
N ARG A 75 7.12 4.08 5.41
CA ARG A 75 7.02 5.56 5.37
C ARG A 75 7.09 6.06 3.93
N GLU A 76 8.02 5.56 3.14
CA GLU A 76 8.17 5.90 1.72
C GLU A 76 6.87 5.62 0.93
N LEU A 77 6.22 4.46 1.15
CA LEU A 77 4.91 4.17 0.55
C LEU A 77 3.85 5.23 0.88
N ARG A 78 3.86 5.75 2.11
CA ARG A 78 2.91 6.81 2.52
C ARG A 78 3.25 8.15 1.89
N GLU A 79 4.52 8.46 1.70
CA GLU A 79 4.98 9.66 0.99
C GLU A 79 4.58 9.63 -0.49
N LEU A 80 4.54 8.43 -1.10
CA LEU A 80 4.01 8.21 -2.45
C LEU A 80 2.48 8.32 -2.56
N GLY A 81 1.76 8.41 -1.43
CA GLY A 81 0.31 8.59 -1.40
C GLY A 81 -0.51 7.32 -1.11
N ILE A 82 0.15 6.19 -0.80
CA ILE A 82 -0.53 4.97 -0.35
C ILE A 82 -0.96 5.15 1.11
N ARG A 83 -2.26 5.10 1.37
CA ARG A 83 -2.84 5.36 2.70
C ARG A 83 -3.15 4.06 3.42
N ARG A 84 -3.29 4.07 4.75
CA ARG A 84 -3.85 2.91 5.48
C ARG A 84 -5.38 3.00 5.51
N GLY A 85 -6.06 1.86 5.54
CA GLY A 85 -7.51 1.76 5.77
C GLY A 85 -8.26 1.02 4.66
N GLY A 86 -9.57 0.85 4.83
CA GLY A 86 -10.45 0.26 3.83
C GLY A 86 -11.01 1.35 2.92
N GLY A 87 -10.61 1.37 1.65
CA GLY A 87 -11.20 2.23 0.63
C GLY A 87 -12.73 2.12 0.66
N GLY A 88 -13.38 3.26 0.78
CA GLY A 88 -14.81 3.33 1.01
C GLY A 88 -15.23 4.79 1.00
N ARG A 89 -16.04 5.17 0.01
CA ARG A 89 -16.78 6.42 0.07
C ARG A 89 -17.52 6.46 1.42
N ALA A 90 -17.13 7.37 2.30
CA ALA A 90 -18.12 7.95 3.20
C ALA A 90 -19.21 8.50 2.29
N ALA A 91 -20.42 7.93 2.40
CA ALA A 91 -21.60 8.42 1.72
C ALA A 91 -21.71 9.94 1.98
N GLY A 92 -22.07 10.68 0.93
CA GLY A 92 -22.05 12.13 0.93
C GLY A 92 -22.82 12.75 2.08
N TYR A 93 -22.29 13.87 2.58
CA TYR A 93 -23.09 14.88 3.25
C TYR A 93 -22.79 16.23 2.61
N GLY A 94 -23.82 16.72 1.91
CA GLY A 94 -24.19 18.11 1.65
C GLY A 94 -23.11 19.17 1.50
N ARG A 95 -23.06 19.77 0.30
CA ARG A 95 -23.02 21.24 0.24
C ARG A 95 -24.23 21.77 1.02
N GLY A 96 -23.97 22.57 2.04
CA GLY A 96 -24.85 23.56 2.63
C GLY A 96 -24.08 24.86 2.71
#